data_AF-A0A7C7GSQ8-F1
#
_entry.id   AF-A0A7C7GSQ8-F1
#
_cell.length_a   1.000
_cell.length_b   1.000
_cell.length_c   1.000
_cell.angle_alpha   90.00
_cell.angle_beta   90.00
_cell.angle_gamma   90.00
#
_symmetry.space_group_name_H-M   'P 1'
#
loop_
_entity.id
_entity.type
_entity.pdbx_description
1 polymer ?
#
loop_
_entity_poly.entity_id
_entity_poly.type
_entity_poly.pdbx_seq_one_letter_code
_entity_poly.pdbx_strand_id
1 'polypeptide(L)'
;MLAHAFGAKSKRNDQFEWRINEGTITAIPLSGEKIRGFRANVLVLDEFMLLPEDTIKSVLMPFLVAPQDMAERIRIREMEDDLISKGNMKESERIVFGNNSKMIALSSASYSFENLYRTYKEWMNNIYSDEIMQSSYFISQMGFDAIPSDMIDSTVIEEARGGGASSSSFLREYAAQFTDGSDSYFSAKKMHQCTIPDGEKQHTLVKGEKDKEYILAIDPSFSNSPSSDFF
;
A
#
# COMPACT_ATOMS: atom_id res chain seq x y z
N MET A 1 -17.84 11.51 25.54
CA MET A 1 -18.16 12.06 24.20
C MET A 1 -17.90 11.08 23.07
N LEU A 2 -16.73 10.41 22.96
CA LEU A 2 -16.50 9.40 21.91
C LEU A 2 -17.42 8.17 22.01
N ALA A 3 -17.72 7.67 23.22
CA ALA A 3 -18.57 6.49 23.41
C ALA A 3 -20.02 6.64 22.90
N HIS A 4 -20.53 7.87 22.71
CA HIS A 4 -21.86 8.11 22.14
C HIS A 4 -21.88 8.04 20.61
N ALA A 5 -20.71 8.18 19.96
CA ALA A 5 -20.60 8.12 18.50
C ALA A 5 -20.48 6.67 17.99
N PHE A 6 -19.99 5.74 18.82
CA PHE A 6 -19.77 4.35 18.43
C PHE A 6 -20.97 3.47 18.79
N GLY A 7 -21.57 2.87 17.77
CA GLY A 7 -22.60 1.85 17.91
C GLY A 7 -22.03 0.46 18.21
N ALA A 8 -22.93 -0.52 18.30
CA ALA A 8 -22.57 -1.91 18.53
C ALA A 8 -21.67 -2.47 17.40
N LYS A 9 -20.64 -3.23 17.79
CA LYS A 9 -19.79 -3.97 16.85
C LYS A 9 -20.55 -5.18 16.35
N SER A 10 -20.55 -5.38 15.03
CA SER A 10 -21.11 -6.57 14.39
C SER A 10 -19.98 -7.36 13.73
N LYS A 11 -19.94 -8.67 14.00
CA LYS A 11 -18.98 -9.59 13.39
C LYS A 11 -19.73 -10.56 12.49
N ARG A 12 -19.34 -10.58 11.22
CA ARG A 12 -19.69 -11.63 10.26
C ARG A 12 -18.41 -12.39 9.91
N ASN A 13 -18.52 -13.58 9.32
CA ASN A 13 -17.33 -14.40 9.02
C ASN A 13 -16.39 -13.74 7.99
N ASP A 14 -16.89 -12.77 7.23
CA ASP A 14 -16.28 -12.13 6.07
C ASP A 14 -16.10 -10.61 6.24
N GLN A 15 -16.50 -10.02 7.37
CA GLN A 15 -16.34 -8.59 7.63
C GLN A 15 -16.45 -8.25 9.13
N PHE A 16 -15.75 -7.19 9.52
CA PHE A 16 -15.96 -6.52 10.80
C PHE A 16 -16.58 -5.15 10.54
N GLU A 17 -17.80 -4.93 11.03
CA GLU A 17 -18.52 -3.67 10.85
C GLU A 17 -18.62 -2.94 12.20
N TRP A 18 -18.31 -1.64 12.15
CA TRP A 18 -18.52 -0.73 13.25
C TRP A 18 -19.39 0.44 12.80
N ARG A 19 -20.58 0.57 13.41
CA ARG A 19 -21.48 1.70 13.17
C ARG A 19 -20.98 2.94 13.91
N ILE A 20 -20.91 4.07 13.22
CA ILE A 20 -20.51 5.36 13.77
C ILE A 20 -21.50 6.42 13.32
N ASN A 21 -22.29 6.97 14.24
CA ASN A 21 -23.41 7.86 13.93
C ASN A 21 -24.34 7.23 12.84
N GLU A 22 -24.49 7.89 11.71
CA GLU A 22 -25.27 7.44 10.55
C GLU A 22 -24.45 6.64 9.52
N GLY A 23 -23.14 6.45 9.76
CA GLY A 23 -22.22 5.75 8.88
C GLY A 23 -21.69 4.45 9.45
N THR A 24 -20.83 3.80 8.67
CA THR A 24 -20.18 2.53 9.03
C THR A 24 -18.72 2.52 8.61
N ILE A 25 -17.87 1.95 9.45
CA ILE A 25 -16.52 1.51 9.07
C ILE A 25 -16.55 -0.01 8.94
N THR A 26 -16.14 -0.53 7.80
CA THR A 26 -16.13 -1.96 7.52
C THR A 26 -14.72 -2.40 7.15
N ALA A 27 -14.14 -3.29 7.94
CA ALA A 27 -12.88 -3.95 7.63
C ALA A 27 -13.16 -5.29 6.93
N ILE A 28 -12.52 -5.50 5.79
CA ILE A 28 -12.75 -6.64 4.90
C ILE A 28 -11.42 -7.35 4.67
N PRO A 29 -11.32 -8.68 4.89
CA PRO A 29 -10.11 -9.43 4.56
C PRO A 29 -9.97 -9.55 3.04
N LEU A 30 -8.77 -9.33 2.52
CA LEU A 30 -8.50 -9.34 1.06
C LEU A 30 -8.34 -10.75 0.46
N SER A 31 -8.67 -11.80 1.22
CA SER A 31 -8.55 -13.19 0.80
C SER A 31 -9.85 -13.71 0.16
N GLY A 32 -9.88 -13.76 -1.18
CA GLY A 32 -10.86 -14.50 -1.98
C GLY A 32 -11.86 -13.65 -2.78
N GLU A 33 -12.61 -14.27 -3.69
CA GLU A 33 -13.55 -13.59 -4.61
C GLU A 33 -14.76 -12.93 -3.91
N LYS A 34 -14.97 -13.23 -2.62
CA LYS A 34 -16.13 -12.78 -1.83
C LYS A 34 -16.11 -11.31 -1.46
N ILE A 35 -15.01 -10.60 -1.73
CA ILE A 35 -14.93 -9.16 -1.47
C ILE A 35 -15.64 -8.32 -2.56
N ARG A 36 -16.16 -8.90 -3.64
CA ARG A 36 -16.91 -8.12 -4.65
C ARG A 36 -18.27 -7.67 -4.11
N GLY A 37 -18.71 -6.47 -4.52
CA GLY A 37 -20.08 -5.99 -4.29
C GLY A 37 -20.27 -5.02 -3.11
N PHE A 38 -19.21 -4.70 -2.37
CA PHE A 38 -19.25 -3.61 -1.41
C PHE A 38 -19.31 -2.24 -2.09
N ARG A 39 -19.81 -1.25 -1.35
CA ARG A 39 -19.83 0.15 -1.75
C ARG A 39 -19.26 0.98 -0.61
N ALA A 40 -18.45 1.97 -0.94
CA ALA A 40 -17.87 2.85 0.06
C ALA A 40 -17.72 4.27 -0.52
N ASN A 41 -17.92 5.28 0.33
CA ASN A 41 -17.56 6.66 0.00
C ASN A 41 -16.06 6.90 0.20
N VAL A 42 -15.44 6.18 1.13
CA VAL A 42 -14.01 6.28 1.42
C VAL A 42 -13.44 4.87 1.48
N LEU A 43 -12.46 4.59 0.63
CA LEU A 43 -11.70 3.36 0.63
C LEU A 43 -10.31 3.65 1.20
N VAL A 44 -9.96 2.98 2.29
CA VAL A 44 -8.61 3.05 2.89
C VAL A 44 -7.90 1.74 2.60
N LEU A 45 -6.76 1.84 1.93
CA LEU A 45 -5.90 0.72 1.55
C LEU A 45 -4.61 0.83 2.35
N ASP A 46 -4.50 -0.01 3.37
CA ASP A 46 -3.28 -0.15 4.15
C ASP A 46 -2.33 -1.13 3.46
N GLU A 47 -1.03 -0.89 3.56
CA GLU A 47 0.02 -1.63 2.86
C GLU A 47 -0.25 -1.80 1.35
N PHE A 48 -0.55 -0.69 0.66
CA PHE A 48 -0.98 -0.68 -0.75
C PHE A 48 -0.02 -1.43 -1.68
N MET A 49 1.28 -1.39 -1.41
CA MET A 49 2.30 -2.10 -2.19
C MET A 49 2.13 -3.62 -2.18
N LEU A 50 1.57 -4.19 -1.10
CA LEU A 50 1.31 -5.63 -0.97
C LEU A 50 0.02 -6.06 -1.67
N LEU A 51 -0.79 -5.12 -2.18
CA LEU A 51 -2.03 -5.42 -2.86
C LEU A 51 -1.77 -5.76 -4.34
N PRO A 52 -2.26 -6.91 -4.84
CA PRO A 52 -2.19 -7.21 -6.27
C PRO A 52 -2.95 -6.16 -7.09
N GLU A 53 -2.35 -5.67 -8.16
CA GLU A 53 -2.95 -4.67 -9.06
C GLU A 53 -4.34 -5.07 -9.55
N ASP A 54 -4.52 -6.34 -9.89
CA ASP A 54 -5.81 -6.86 -10.37
C ASP A 54 -6.89 -6.77 -9.30
N THR A 55 -6.53 -6.91 -8.01
CA THR A 55 -7.47 -6.73 -6.90
C THR A 55 -7.88 -5.27 -6.78
N ILE A 56 -6.92 -4.35 -6.87
CA ILE A 56 -7.17 -2.91 -6.85
C ILE A 56 -8.12 -2.52 -7.98
N LYS A 57 -7.78 -2.89 -9.23
CA LYS A 57 -8.51 -2.47 -10.44
C LYS A 57 -9.87 -3.16 -10.57
N SER A 58 -9.94 -4.47 -10.35
CA SER A 58 -11.15 -5.26 -10.67
C SER A 58 -12.13 -5.41 -9.51
N VAL A 59 -11.71 -5.10 -8.27
CA VAL A 59 -12.54 -5.25 -7.08
C VAL A 59 -12.67 -3.94 -6.32
N LEU A 60 -11.54 -3.33 -5.91
CA LEU A 60 -11.56 -2.22 -4.96
C LEU A 60 -11.99 -0.89 -5.60
N MET A 61 -11.47 -0.55 -6.79
CA MET A 61 -11.89 0.65 -7.54
C MET A 61 -13.41 0.68 -7.82
N PRO A 62 -14.05 -0.43 -8.24
CA PRO A 62 -15.51 -0.50 -8.35
C PRO A 62 -16.31 -0.12 -7.09
N PHE A 63 -15.76 -0.23 -5.88
CA PHE A 63 -16.48 0.17 -4.65
C PHE A 63 -16.77 1.68 -4.60
N LEU A 64 -15.92 2.47 -5.27
CA LEU A 64 -15.98 3.93 -5.28
C LEU A 64 -16.89 4.49 -6.38
N VAL A 65 -17.22 3.68 -7.40
CA VAL A 65 -17.89 4.13 -8.63
C VAL A 65 -19.39 4.27 -8.47
N ALA A 66 -20.02 3.56 -7.53
CA ALA A 66 -21.48 3.56 -7.40
C ALA A 66 -21.99 4.87 -6.75
N PRO A 67 -22.65 5.78 -7.50
CA PRO A 67 -23.25 6.96 -6.92
C PRO A 67 -24.37 6.50 -5.99
N GLN A 68 -24.39 6.99 -4.74
CA GLN A 68 -25.41 6.59 -3.78
C GLN A 68 -26.80 7.10 -4.20
N ASP A 69 -26.86 8.27 -4.88
CA ASP A 69 -28.10 8.98 -5.21
C ASP A 69 -28.54 8.81 -6.67
N MET A 70 -28.50 7.59 -7.22
CA MET A 70 -28.88 7.35 -8.61
C MET A 70 -30.29 7.85 -8.95
N ALA A 71 -31.26 7.64 -8.05
CA ALA A 71 -32.64 8.09 -8.26
C ALA A 71 -32.78 9.62 -8.32
N GLU A 72 -32.02 10.35 -7.51
CA GLU A 72 -32.03 11.82 -7.52
C GLU A 72 -31.33 12.34 -8.78
N ARG A 73 -30.19 11.75 -9.14
CA ARG A 73 -29.46 12.10 -10.37
C ARG A 73 -30.31 11.89 -11.62
N ILE A 74 -31.05 10.79 -11.69
CA ILE A 74 -31.98 10.53 -12.81
C ILE A 74 -33.08 11.60 -12.86
N ARG A 75 -33.72 11.92 -11.72
CA ARG A 75 -34.76 12.96 -11.67
C ARG A 75 -34.24 14.33 -12.10
N ILE A 76 -33.05 14.73 -11.65
CA ILE A 76 -32.41 15.98 -12.09
C ILE A 76 -32.18 15.97 -13.60
N ARG A 77 -31.68 14.85 -14.17
CA ARG A 77 -31.47 14.74 -15.62
C ARG A 77 -32.76 14.85 -16.43
N GLU A 78 -33.83 14.19 -15.98
CA GLU A 78 -35.16 14.30 -16.62
C GLU A 78 -35.69 15.75 -16.59
N MET A 79 -35.48 16.47 -15.49
CA MET A 79 -35.87 17.88 -15.37
C MET A 79 -35.01 18.79 -16.27
N GLU A 80 -33.70 18.55 -16.34
CA GLU A 80 -32.80 19.27 -17.26
C GLU A 80 -33.21 19.06 -18.72
N ASP A 81 -33.51 17.82 -19.11
CA ASP A 81 -33.94 17.47 -20.47
C ASP A 81 -35.25 18.20 -20.84
N ASP A 82 -36.22 18.25 -19.91
CA ASP A 82 -37.47 19.00 -20.11
C ASP A 82 -37.21 20.52 -20.26
N LEU A 83 -36.36 21.11 -19.43
CA LEU A 83 -36.02 22.54 -19.50
C LEU A 83 -35.28 22.89 -20.79
N ILE A 84 -34.37 22.03 -21.25
CA ILE A 84 -33.65 22.18 -22.52
C ILE A 84 -34.62 22.08 -23.70
N SER A 85 -35.55 21.11 -23.66
CA SER A 85 -36.58 20.97 -24.71
C SER A 85 -37.48 22.19 -24.83
N LYS A 86 -37.73 22.88 -23.71
CA LYS A 86 -38.50 24.12 -23.63
C LYS A 86 -37.67 25.38 -23.96
N GLY A 87 -36.37 25.23 -24.19
CA GLY A 87 -35.45 26.34 -24.47
C GLY A 87 -35.11 27.22 -23.26
N ASN A 88 -35.46 26.79 -22.05
CA ASN A 88 -35.23 27.54 -20.81
C ASN A 88 -33.85 27.26 -20.19
N MET A 89 -33.09 26.32 -20.75
CA MET A 89 -31.77 25.90 -20.28
C MET A 89 -30.94 25.45 -21.48
N LYS A 90 -29.63 25.68 -21.45
CA LYS A 90 -28.67 25.19 -22.45
C LYS A 90 -28.00 23.92 -21.96
N GLU A 91 -27.57 23.08 -22.90
CA GLU A 91 -26.82 21.85 -22.61
C GLU A 91 -25.54 22.12 -21.79
N SER A 92 -24.89 23.26 -22.01
CA SER A 92 -23.70 23.69 -21.27
C SER A 92 -23.96 24.07 -19.80
N GLU A 93 -25.22 24.25 -19.41
CA GLU A 93 -25.63 24.67 -18.07
C GLU A 93 -26.01 23.49 -17.18
N ARG A 94 -25.96 22.25 -17.71
CA ARG A 94 -26.26 21.04 -16.95
C ARG A 94 -25.39 20.95 -15.69
N ILE A 95 -26.00 20.45 -14.62
CA ILE A 95 -25.32 20.18 -13.38
C ILE A 95 -24.27 19.10 -13.63
N VAL A 96 -23.04 19.42 -13.23
CA VAL A 96 -21.91 18.50 -13.17
C VAL A 96 -21.89 17.90 -11.77
N PHE A 97 -22.28 16.64 -11.66
CA PHE A 97 -22.23 15.95 -10.38
C PHE A 97 -20.78 15.68 -9.98
N GLY A 98 -20.34 16.28 -8.87
CA GLY A 98 -19.05 15.98 -8.28
C GLY A 98 -18.93 14.52 -7.84
N ASN A 99 -17.71 13.99 -7.93
CA ASN A 99 -17.35 12.72 -7.31
C ASN A 99 -16.91 12.99 -5.86
N ASN A 100 -17.66 12.44 -4.89
CA ASN A 100 -17.33 12.57 -3.47
C ASN A 100 -16.55 11.36 -2.94
N SER A 101 -16.33 10.34 -3.77
CA SER A 101 -15.62 9.14 -3.41
C SER A 101 -14.12 9.42 -3.25
N LYS A 102 -13.51 8.88 -2.19
CA LYS A 102 -12.09 9.07 -1.87
C LYS A 102 -11.40 7.72 -1.75
N MET A 103 -10.21 7.62 -2.34
CA MET A 103 -9.28 6.52 -2.08
C MET A 103 -8.09 7.07 -1.30
N ILE A 104 -7.74 6.40 -0.21
CA ILE A 104 -6.56 6.70 0.61
C ILE A 104 -5.69 5.45 0.57
N ALA A 105 -4.50 5.57 -0.01
CA ALA A 105 -3.51 4.49 -0.06
C ALA A 105 -2.34 4.82 0.86
N LEU A 106 -2.01 3.91 1.77
CA LEU A 106 -0.92 4.01 2.73
C LEU A 106 0.07 2.88 2.43
N SER A 107 1.37 3.18 2.41
CA SER A 107 2.42 2.18 2.14
C SER A 107 3.79 2.75 2.48
N SER A 108 4.72 1.89 2.91
CA SER A 108 6.15 2.19 2.86
C SER A 108 6.62 2.37 1.41
N ALA A 109 7.69 3.15 1.21
CA ALA A 109 8.28 3.30 -0.11
C ALA A 109 8.84 1.97 -0.62
N SER A 110 8.78 1.78 -1.93
CA SER A 110 9.07 0.50 -2.60
C SER A 110 10.34 0.60 -3.43
N TYR A 111 10.72 -0.48 -4.11
CA TYR A 111 11.69 -0.35 -5.21
C TYR A 111 11.06 0.40 -6.40
N SER A 112 11.89 1.05 -7.21
CA SER A 112 11.44 1.82 -8.37
C SER A 112 10.87 0.95 -9.50
N PHE A 113 11.10 -0.36 -9.50
CA PHE A 113 10.49 -1.28 -10.47
C PHE A 113 9.13 -1.82 -10.01
N GLU A 114 8.70 -1.54 -8.77
CA GLU A 114 7.46 -2.06 -8.21
C GLU A 114 6.26 -1.16 -8.53
N ASN A 115 5.06 -1.73 -8.39
CA ASN A 115 3.82 -1.06 -8.78
C ASN A 115 3.60 0.28 -8.05
N LEU A 116 3.92 0.37 -6.76
CA LEU A 116 3.74 1.60 -5.98
C LEU A 116 4.48 2.79 -6.60
N TYR A 117 5.73 2.60 -7.07
CA TYR A 117 6.48 3.69 -7.71
C TYR A 117 5.83 4.15 -9.01
N ARG A 118 5.33 3.22 -9.84
CA ARG A 118 4.59 3.57 -11.06
C ARG A 118 3.31 4.34 -10.73
N THR A 119 2.54 3.90 -9.74
CA THR A 119 1.34 4.62 -9.27
C THR A 119 1.69 6.01 -8.73
N TYR A 120 2.76 6.13 -7.95
CA TYR A 120 3.27 7.41 -7.47
C TYR A 120 3.59 8.35 -8.64
N LYS A 121 4.30 7.88 -9.67
CA LYS A 121 4.64 8.68 -10.86
C LYS A 121 3.39 9.11 -11.64
N GLU A 122 2.43 8.22 -11.80
CA GLU A 122 1.15 8.52 -12.45
C GLU A 122 0.39 9.62 -11.69
N TRP A 123 0.25 9.48 -10.37
CA TRP A 123 -0.45 10.47 -9.55
C TRP A 123 0.29 11.80 -9.49
N MET A 124 1.62 11.80 -9.44
CA MET A 124 2.42 13.03 -9.54
C MET A 124 2.16 13.75 -10.86
N ASN A 125 2.16 13.03 -11.99
CA ASN A 125 1.86 13.63 -13.29
C ASN A 125 0.45 14.23 -13.30
N ASN A 126 -0.53 13.54 -12.71
CA ASN A 126 -1.88 14.04 -12.57
C ASN A 126 -1.93 15.32 -11.71
N ILE A 127 -1.21 15.37 -10.58
CA ILE A 127 -1.16 16.57 -9.70
C ILE A 127 -0.64 17.81 -10.45
N TYR A 128 0.39 17.66 -11.27
CA TYR A 128 1.04 18.76 -11.99
C TYR A 128 0.52 18.95 -13.41
N SER A 129 -0.50 18.21 -13.83
CA SER A 129 -1.11 18.38 -15.14
C SER A 129 -1.96 19.65 -15.17
N ASP A 130 -1.83 20.43 -16.24
CA ASP A 130 -2.71 21.58 -16.52
C ASP A 130 -4.08 21.15 -17.07
N GLU A 131 -4.27 19.86 -17.36
CA GLU A 131 -5.54 19.33 -17.86
C GLU A 131 -6.60 19.26 -16.75
N ILE A 132 -7.82 19.69 -17.07
CA ILE A 132 -8.97 19.56 -16.17
C ILE A 132 -9.33 18.07 -16.05
N MET A 133 -8.88 17.44 -14.99
CA MET A 133 -9.25 16.06 -14.65
C MET A 133 -10.55 16.01 -13.85
N GLN A 134 -11.22 14.86 -13.91
CA GLN A 134 -12.42 14.57 -13.11
C GLN A 134 -12.10 14.28 -11.63
N SER A 135 -10.84 13.98 -11.31
CA SER A 135 -10.39 13.60 -9.98
C SER A 135 -9.22 14.48 -9.54
N SER A 136 -9.22 14.87 -8.26
CA SER A 136 -8.11 15.56 -7.61
C SER A 136 -7.19 14.55 -6.92
N TYR A 137 -5.88 14.79 -6.96
CA TYR A 137 -4.86 13.92 -6.37
C TYR A 137 -4.07 14.68 -5.31
N PHE A 138 -3.57 13.95 -4.31
CA PHE A 138 -2.68 14.45 -3.28
C PHE A 138 -1.71 13.34 -2.89
N ILE A 139 -0.43 13.68 -2.77
CA ILE A 139 0.61 12.77 -2.29
C ILE A 139 1.36 13.46 -1.16
N SER A 140 1.62 12.72 -0.09
CA SER A 140 2.53 13.11 0.98
C SER A 140 3.56 12.01 1.20
N GLN A 141 4.83 12.39 1.14
CA GLN A 141 5.96 11.53 1.42
C GLN A 141 6.56 11.98 2.74
N MET A 142 6.46 11.14 3.77
CA MET A 142 6.85 11.47 5.14
C MET A 142 7.97 10.54 5.57
N GLY A 143 9.20 11.04 5.56
CA GLY A 143 10.31 10.36 6.21
C GLY A 143 10.23 10.49 7.73
N PHE A 144 11.11 9.79 8.44
CA PHE A 144 11.22 9.87 9.90
C PHE A 144 11.43 11.31 10.36
N ASP A 145 12.14 12.13 9.59
CA ASP A 145 12.44 13.54 9.85
C ASP A 145 11.26 14.50 9.60
N ALA A 146 10.10 14.00 9.14
CA ALA A 146 8.90 14.81 8.95
C ALA A 146 8.19 15.17 10.27
N ILE A 147 8.49 14.46 11.37
CA ILE A 147 7.94 14.76 12.70
C ILE A 147 8.94 15.58 13.53
N PRO A 148 8.49 16.33 14.56
CA PRO A 148 9.40 17.09 15.43
C PRO A 148 10.52 16.22 16.01
N SER A 149 11.73 16.76 16.10
CA SER A 149 12.93 16.02 16.55
C SER A 149 12.76 15.35 17.92
N ASP A 150 11.99 15.96 18.81
CA ASP A 150 11.74 15.45 20.16
C ASP A 150 10.81 14.21 20.19
N MET A 151 10.17 13.87 19.06
CA MET A 151 9.30 12.70 18.93
C MET A 151 10.03 11.47 18.36
N ILE A 152 11.32 11.59 18.06
CA ILE A 152 12.12 10.52 17.48
C ILE A 152 13.25 10.16 18.43
N ASP A 153 13.39 8.87 18.71
CA ASP A 153 14.59 8.37 19.39
C ASP A 153 15.76 8.32 18.40
N SER A 154 16.71 9.24 18.55
CA SER A 154 17.92 9.30 17.72
C SER A 154 18.71 8.00 17.75
N THR A 155 18.68 7.26 18.87
CA THR A 155 19.38 5.98 19.04
C THR A 155 18.84 4.93 18.07
N VAL A 156 17.51 4.87 17.92
CA VAL A 156 16.84 3.93 17.01
C VAL A 156 17.19 4.25 15.55
N ILE A 157 17.23 5.53 15.19
CA ILE A 157 17.61 5.97 13.83
C ILE A 157 19.08 5.66 13.54
N GLU A 158 19.97 5.92 14.50
CA GLU A 158 21.40 5.62 14.37
C GLU A 158 21.67 4.12 14.24
N GLU A 159 20.97 3.28 15.02
CA GLU A 159 21.07 1.83 14.94
C GLU A 159 20.54 1.30 13.59
N ALA A 160 19.37 1.79 13.15
CA ALA A 160 18.79 1.44 11.87
C ALA A 160 19.71 1.81 10.70
N ARG A 161 20.40 2.96 10.77
CA ARG A 161 21.38 3.40 9.78
C ARG A 161 22.70 2.63 9.86
N GLY A 162 23.13 2.25 11.07
CA GLY A 162 24.48 1.75 11.36
C GLY A 162 24.68 0.24 11.18
N GLY A 163 23.64 -0.59 11.32
CA GLY A 163 23.86 -2.04 11.34
C GLY A 163 22.66 -2.96 11.12
N GLY A 164 21.42 -2.47 11.18
CA GLY A 164 20.23 -3.32 11.12
C GLY A 164 19.80 -3.77 9.72
N ALA A 165 19.92 -2.92 8.71
CA ALA A 165 19.38 -3.16 7.37
C ALA A 165 20.35 -2.72 6.25
N SER A 166 20.10 -3.14 5.00
CA SER A 166 20.81 -2.55 3.85
C SER A 166 20.50 -1.05 3.76
N SER A 167 21.42 -0.26 3.18
CA SER A 167 21.21 1.18 2.95
C SER A 167 19.86 1.44 2.28
N SER A 168 19.53 0.64 1.27
CA SER A 168 18.24 0.66 0.59
C SER A 168 17.03 0.41 1.52
N SER A 169 17.11 -0.50 2.49
CA SER A 169 16.01 -0.74 3.43
C SER A 169 15.79 0.44 4.38
N PHE A 170 16.86 1.07 4.88
CA PHE A 170 16.72 2.29 5.68
C PHE A 170 16.06 3.42 4.87
N LEU A 171 16.50 3.63 3.64
CA LEU A 171 15.94 4.66 2.76
C LEU A 171 14.44 4.45 2.50
N ARG A 172 14.00 3.21 2.29
CA ARG A 172 12.58 2.90 2.06
C ARG A 172 11.73 3.02 3.31
N GLU A 173 12.12 2.36 4.40
CA GLU A 173 11.29 2.25 5.60
C GLU A 173 11.33 3.52 6.46
N TYR A 174 12.49 4.17 6.57
CA TYR A 174 12.67 5.35 7.43
C TYR A 174 12.62 6.64 6.63
N ALA A 175 13.30 6.73 5.49
CA ALA A 175 13.35 7.99 4.73
C ALA A 175 12.21 8.13 3.71
N ALA A 176 11.33 7.14 3.60
CA ALA A 176 10.24 7.08 2.63
C ALA A 176 10.70 7.28 1.17
N GLN A 177 11.91 6.84 0.81
CA GLN A 177 12.48 7.03 -0.53
C GLN A 177 12.36 5.77 -1.39
N PHE A 178 12.00 5.94 -2.66
CA PHE A 178 12.05 4.85 -3.64
C PHE A 178 13.50 4.57 -4.07
N THR A 179 13.88 3.30 -4.08
CA THR A 179 15.27 2.86 -4.38
C THR A 179 15.32 1.99 -5.62
N ASP A 180 16.43 2.00 -6.38
CA ASP A 180 16.56 1.26 -7.64
C ASP A 180 16.90 -0.24 -7.49
N GLY A 181 17.20 -0.70 -6.27
CA GLY A 181 17.49 -2.11 -5.99
C GLY A 181 18.85 -2.59 -6.46
N SER A 182 19.74 -1.67 -6.84
CA SER A 182 21.13 -1.99 -7.20
C SER A 182 21.98 -2.44 -6.02
N ASP A 183 21.57 -2.13 -4.79
CA ASP A 183 22.22 -2.60 -3.57
C ASP A 183 21.96 -4.09 -3.37
N SER A 184 23.03 -4.88 -3.25
CA SER A 184 22.95 -6.25 -2.76
C SER A 184 22.24 -6.30 -1.40
N TYR A 185 21.41 -7.34 -1.17
CA TYR A 185 20.71 -7.54 0.10
C TYR A 185 21.65 -7.46 1.31
N PHE A 186 22.89 -7.94 1.15
CA PHE A 186 23.97 -7.79 2.12
C PHE A 186 25.12 -6.96 1.52
N SER A 187 25.63 -5.99 2.29
CA SER A 187 26.78 -5.20 1.83
C SER A 187 28.04 -6.05 1.78
N ALA A 188 28.88 -5.84 0.75
CA ALA A 188 30.14 -6.58 0.60
C ALA A 188 31.06 -6.44 1.82
N LYS A 189 31.08 -5.25 2.45
CA LYS A 189 31.80 -5.00 3.70
C LYS A 189 31.30 -5.87 4.85
N LYS A 190 29.97 -5.97 5.04
CA LYS A 190 29.38 -6.79 6.10
C LYS A 190 29.59 -8.27 5.84
N MET A 191 29.43 -8.71 4.58
CA MET A 191 29.78 -10.08 4.18
C MET A 191 31.24 -10.37 4.52
N HIS A 192 32.19 -9.52 4.12
CA HIS A 192 33.61 -9.70 4.45
C HIS A 192 33.89 -9.73 5.96
N GLN A 193 33.24 -8.89 6.75
CA GLN A 193 33.38 -8.87 8.22
C GLN A 193 32.78 -10.11 8.90
N CYS A 194 31.73 -10.70 8.31
CA CYS A 194 31.09 -11.91 8.80
C CYS A 194 31.72 -13.19 8.21
N THR A 195 32.58 -13.06 7.20
CA THR A 195 33.38 -14.15 6.65
C THR A 195 34.54 -14.44 7.60
N ILE A 196 34.65 -15.68 8.03
CA ILE A 196 35.80 -16.16 8.80
C ILE A 196 37.03 -16.15 7.87
N PRO A 197 38.15 -15.48 8.24
CA PRO A 197 39.34 -15.44 7.41
C PRO A 197 39.93 -16.83 7.13
N ASP A 198 40.59 -16.97 5.98
CA ASP A 198 41.29 -18.20 5.63
C ASP A 198 42.32 -18.58 6.70
N GLY A 199 42.22 -19.82 7.21
CA GLY A 199 43.09 -20.32 8.27
C GLY A 199 42.58 -20.05 9.70
N GLU A 200 41.53 -19.26 9.87
CA GLU A 200 40.79 -19.15 11.14
C GLU A 200 39.71 -20.24 11.26
N LYS A 201 39.15 -20.38 12.46
CA LYS A 201 38.38 -21.58 12.83
C LYS A 201 36.96 -21.57 12.23
N GLN A 202 36.77 -22.30 11.12
CA GLN A 202 35.68 -23.27 10.96
C GLN A 202 36.13 -24.39 10.00
N HIS A 203 36.30 -25.59 10.53
CA HIS A 203 36.52 -26.81 9.76
C HIS A 203 35.23 -27.61 9.76
N THR A 204 34.90 -28.26 8.64
CA THR A 204 33.87 -29.30 8.59
C THR A 204 34.20 -30.36 9.66
N LEU A 205 33.32 -30.49 10.66
CA LEU A 205 33.47 -31.49 11.70
C LEU A 205 32.62 -32.72 11.34
N VAL A 206 33.20 -33.91 11.48
CA VAL A 206 32.45 -35.18 11.36
C VAL A 206 31.44 -35.34 12.49
N LYS A 207 31.69 -34.69 13.64
CA LYS A 207 30.83 -34.71 14.82
C LYS A 207 30.85 -33.34 15.50
N GLY A 208 29.67 -32.83 15.87
CA GLY A 208 29.54 -31.60 16.64
C GLY A 208 30.24 -31.66 18.01
N GLU A 209 30.64 -30.49 18.50
CA GLU A 209 31.13 -30.27 19.84
C GLU A 209 30.01 -30.53 20.87
N LYS A 210 30.37 -31.11 22.03
CA LYS A 210 29.39 -31.63 23.01
C LYS A 210 28.53 -30.55 23.68
N ASP A 211 29.03 -29.32 23.76
CA ASP A 211 28.40 -28.22 24.51
C ASP A 211 27.86 -27.13 23.56
N LYS A 212 27.46 -27.52 22.34
CA LYS A 212 26.96 -26.63 21.30
C LYS A 212 25.63 -27.13 20.74
N GLU A 213 24.81 -26.18 20.30
CA GLU A 213 23.57 -26.43 19.57
C GLU A 213 23.80 -26.19 18.07
N TYR A 214 23.14 -26.98 17.23
CA TYR A 214 23.34 -26.98 15.79
C TYR A 214 22.01 -26.75 15.07
N ILE A 215 22.02 -25.86 14.07
CA ILE A 215 20.91 -25.66 13.14
C ILE A 215 21.31 -26.25 11.80
N LEU A 216 20.48 -27.14 11.28
CA LEU A 216 20.60 -27.67 9.92
C LEU A 216 19.60 -26.95 9.03
N ALA A 217 20.10 -26.10 8.12
CA ALA A 217 19.31 -25.49 7.06
C ALA A 217 19.52 -26.28 5.76
N ILE A 218 18.43 -26.69 5.13
CA ILE A 218 18.45 -27.45 3.87
C ILE A 218 17.69 -26.62 2.85
N ASP A 219 18.33 -26.32 1.71
CA ASP A 219 17.69 -25.74 0.53
C ASP A 219 17.55 -26.83 -0.55
N PRO A 220 16.44 -27.58 -0.58
CA PRO A 220 16.28 -28.68 -1.51
C PRO A 220 16.10 -28.17 -2.94
N SER A 221 17.10 -28.38 -3.79
CA SER A 221 16.98 -28.12 -5.22
C SER A 221 15.99 -29.11 -5.86
N PHE A 222 14.88 -28.61 -6.40
CA PHE A 222 13.96 -29.39 -7.21
C PHE A 222 14.32 -29.21 -8.69
N SER A 223 15.16 -30.11 -9.20
CA SER A 223 15.73 -30.06 -10.54
C SER A 223 14.69 -30.40 -11.61
N ASN A 224 14.04 -29.39 -12.16
CA ASN A 224 13.49 -29.44 -13.52
C ASN A 224 13.68 -28.11 -14.28
N SER A 225 14.46 -27.17 -13.72
CA SER A 225 14.83 -25.94 -14.42
C SER A 225 16.20 -26.08 -15.08
N PRO A 226 16.37 -25.69 -16.36
CA PRO A 226 17.66 -25.67 -17.03
C PRO A 226 18.66 -24.66 -16.44
N SER A 227 18.24 -23.83 -15.47
CA SER A 227 19.08 -22.90 -14.70
C SER A 227 19.44 -23.40 -13.30
N SER A 228 19.11 -24.64 -12.94
CA SER A 228 19.44 -25.18 -11.63
C SER A 228 20.95 -25.38 -11.49
N ASP A 229 21.53 -24.78 -10.45
CA ASP A 229 22.91 -25.02 -10.05
C ASP A 229 23.07 -26.50 -9.63
N PHE A 230 24.09 -27.17 -10.19
CA PHE A 230 24.50 -28.50 -9.76
C PHE A 230 25.35 -28.34 -8.48
N PHE A 231 24.68 -28.29 -7.32
CA PHE A 231 25.33 -28.41 -6.01
C PHE A 231 25.78 -29.85 -5.75
#